data_AF-A0AAD4BZQ1-F1
#
_entry.id   AF-A0AAD4BZQ1-F1
#
_cell.length_a   1.000
_cell.length_b   1.000
_cell.length_c   1.000
_cell.angle_alpha   90.00
_cell.angle_beta   90.00
_cell.angle_gamma   90.00
#
_symmetry.space_group_name_H-M   'P 1'
#
loop_
_entity.id
_entity.type
_entity.pdbx_description
1 polymer ?
#
loop_
_entity_poly.entity_id
_entity_poly.type
_entity_poly.pdbx_seq_one_letter_code
_entity_poly.pdbx_strand_id
1 'polypeptide(L)'
;MPPPPSSQARHAEQPRKHHSPRELSDLEDAISTHRDAVHLIPDGHPDKPSRLNNLGLSFRARFECLGESSDLEDAISLYSHAASVP
;
A
#
# COMPACT_ATOMS: atom_id res chain seq x y z
N MET A 1 2.08 -7.41 -46.07
CA MET A 1 1.71 -6.35 -45.13
C MET A 1 2.01 -6.86 -43.72
N PRO A 2 2.82 -6.16 -42.91
CA PRO A 2 3.00 -6.53 -41.50
C PRO A 2 1.70 -6.26 -40.71
N PRO A 3 1.37 -7.08 -39.69
CA PRO A 3 0.19 -6.85 -38.86
C PRO A 3 0.32 -5.54 -38.05
N PRO A 4 -0.81 -4.88 -37.71
CA PRO A 4 -0.79 -3.70 -36.87
C PRO A 4 -0.25 -4.05 -35.47
N PRO A 5 0.54 -3.17 -34.82
CA PRO A 5 1.01 -3.42 -33.47
C PRO A 5 -0.17 -3.52 -32.50
N SER A 6 -0.20 -4.59 -31.71
CA SER A 6 -1.22 -4.87 -30.71
C SER A 6 -1.42 -3.68 -29.78
N SER A 7 -2.69 -3.33 -29.53
CA SER A 7 -3.15 -2.24 -28.65
C SER A 7 -2.93 -2.54 -27.14
N GLN A 8 -1.83 -3.19 -26.80
CA GLN A 8 -1.36 -3.41 -25.43
C GLN A 8 -0.03 -2.68 -25.23
N ALA A 9 -0.04 -1.37 -25.45
CA ALA A 9 1.06 -0.51 -25.06
C ALA A 9 0.44 0.73 -24.43
N ARG A 10 0.31 0.70 -23.09
CA ARG A 10 0.27 1.84 -22.15
C ARG A 10 -0.29 1.39 -20.80
N HIS A 11 0.33 0.40 -20.17
CA HIS A 11 0.52 0.56 -18.72
C HIS A 11 1.69 1.53 -18.62
N ALA A 12 1.36 2.82 -18.52
CA ALA A 12 2.35 3.83 -18.19
C ALA A 12 2.87 3.48 -16.80
N GLU A 13 4.01 2.79 -16.76
CA GLU A 13 4.80 2.66 -15.55
C GLU A 13 5.09 4.10 -15.12
N GLN A 14 4.43 4.54 -14.05
CA GLN A 14 4.65 5.87 -13.51
C GLN A 14 6.16 6.02 -13.28
N PRO A 15 6.75 7.19 -13.57
CA PRO A 15 8.17 7.38 -13.36
C PRO A 15 8.50 7.02 -11.91
N ARG A 16 9.26 5.93 -11.71
CA ARG A 16 9.73 5.49 -10.40
C ARG A 16 10.39 6.70 -9.76
N LYS A 17 9.73 7.31 -8.79
CA LYS A 17 10.35 8.34 -7.96
C LYS A 17 11.56 7.65 -7.35
N HIS A 18 12.76 8.18 -7.60
CA HIS A 18 13.99 7.64 -7.03
C HIS A 18 13.98 7.92 -5.53
N HIS A 19 13.27 7.08 -4.79
CA HIS A 19 13.25 7.12 -3.35
C HIS A 19 14.56 6.55 -2.82
N SER A 20 15.13 7.24 -1.84
CA SER A 20 16.40 6.85 -1.25
C SER A 20 16.23 5.57 -0.40
N PRO A 21 17.30 4.78 -0.20
CA PRO A 21 17.26 3.63 0.71
C PRO A 21 16.79 3.98 2.13
N ARG A 22 16.99 5.23 2.54
CA ARG A 22 16.51 5.75 3.83
C ARG A 22 14.98 5.85 3.88
N GLU A 23 14.35 6.35 2.83
CA GLU A 23 12.89 6.46 2.76
C GLU A 23 12.22 5.08 2.76
N LEU A 24 12.85 4.09 2.13
CA LEU A 24 12.38 2.71 2.19
C LEU A 24 12.47 2.13 3.60
N SER A 25 13.58 2.35 4.31
CA SER A 25 13.73 1.92 5.71
C SER A 25 12.68 2.59 6.61
N ASP A 26 12.47 3.90 6.47
CA ASP A 26 11.47 4.63 7.25
C ASP A 26 10.04 4.11 6.96
N LEU A 27 9.75 3.68 5.72
CA LEU A 27 8.49 3.05 5.35
C LEU A 27 8.32 1.65 5.95
N GLU A 28 9.38 0.82 5.95
CA GLU A 28 9.35 -0.50 6.57
C GLU A 28 9.11 -0.42 8.09
N ASP A 29 9.77 0.52 8.76
CA ASP A 29 9.58 0.80 10.19
C ASP A 29 8.16 1.29 10.49
N ALA A 30 7.61 2.17 9.65
CA ALA A 30 6.23 2.63 9.75
C ALA A 30 5.22 1.48 9.59
N ILE A 31 5.43 0.60 8.60
CA ILE A 31 4.59 -0.58 8.38
C ILE A 31 4.63 -1.50 9.61
N SER A 32 5.81 -1.79 10.15
CA SER A 32 5.93 -2.62 11.35
C SER A 32 5.19 -2.02 12.54
N THR A 33 5.41 -0.72 12.79
CA THR A 33 4.79 0.00 13.92
C THR A 33 3.26 0.04 13.81
N HIS A 34 2.74 0.30 12.61
CA HIS A 34 1.29 0.33 12.38
C HIS A 34 0.66 -1.06 12.47
N ARG A 35 1.36 -2.11 12.04
CA ARG A 35 0.92 -3.50 12.17
C ARG A 35 0.78 -3.90 13.64
N ASP A 36 1.80 -3.59 14.45
CA ASP A 36 1.76 -3.86 15.89
C ASP A 36 0.60 -3.09 16.56
N ALA A 37 0.40 -1.83 16.19
CA ALA A 37 -0.72 -1.04 16.71
C ALA A 37 -2.09 -1.64 16.35
N VAL A 38 -2.26 -2.16 15.13
CA VAL A 38 -3.51 -2.83 14.71
C VAL A 38 -3.73 -4.13 15.49
N HIS A 39 -2.68 -4.91 15.75
CA HIS A 39 -2.76 -6.14 16.53
C HIS A 39 -3.05 -5.91 18.02
N LEU A 40 -2.57 -4.81 18.58
CA LEU A 40 -2.79 -4.47 19.99
C LEU A 40 -4.20 -3.93 20.27
N ILE A 41 -4.90 -3.46 19.25
CA ILE A 41 -6.20 -2.82 19.41
C ILE A 41 -7.35 -3.82 19.16
N PRO A 42 -8.29 -3.97 20.11
CA PRO A 42 -9.48 -4.82 19.95
C PRO A 42 -10.34 -4.43 18.74
N ASP A 43 -11.01 -5.40 18.13
CA ASP A 43 -11.83 -5.20 16.92
C ASP A 43 -12.95 -4.15 17.08
N GLY A 44 -13.51 -4.00 18.28
CA GLY A 44 -14.56 -3.02 18.55
C GLY A 44 -14.07 -1.64 18.99
N HIS A 45 -12.76 -1.37 18.91
CA HIS A 45 -12.22 -0.07 19.31
C HIS A 45 -12.49 0.99 18.22
N PRO A 46 -13.01 2.19 18.58
CA PRO A 46 -13.41 3.21 17.60
C PRO A 46 -12.27 3.70 16.70
N ASP A 47 -11.03 3.68 17.19
CA ASP A 47 -9.86 4.08 16.40
C ASP A 47 -9.30 2.99 15.46
N LYS A 48 -9.83 1.76 15.51
CA LYS A 48 -9.30 0.65 14.69
C LYS A 48 -9.38 0.92 13.19
N PRO A 49 -10.49 1.46 12.63
CA PRO A 49 -10.54 1.86 11.22
C PRO A 49 -9.43 2.86 10.84
N SER A 50 -9.16 3.85 11.69
CA SER A 50 -8.11 4.85 11.43
C SER A 50 -6.71 4.23 11.43
N ARG A 51 -6.46 3.25 12.31
CA ARG A 51 -5.17 2.52 12.37
C ARG A 51 -4.95 1.66 11.14
N LEU A 52 -5.98 0.95 10.70
CA LEU A 52 -5.97 0.16 9.47
C LEU A 52 -5.75 1.04 8.24
N ASN A 53 -6.39 2.21 8.19
CA ASN A 53 -6.18 3.19 7.13
C ASN A 53 -4.72 3.68 7.09
N ASN A 54 -4.12 3.99 8.24
CA ASN A 54 -2.71 4.42 8.29
C ASN A 54 -1.76 3.30 7.84
N LEU A 55 -2.02 2.05 8.23
CA LEU A 55 -1.25 0.90 7.73
C LEU A 55 -1.37 0.76 6.21
N GLY A 56 -2.59 0.88 5.66
CA GLY A 56 -2.83 0.85 4.22
C GLY A 56 -2.15 2.00 3.46
N LEU A 57 -2.04 3.19 4.07
CA LEU A 57 -1.30 4.31 3.50
C LEU A 57 0.20 4.03 3.42
N SER A 58 0.78 3.39 4.43
CA SER A 58 2.20 2.99 4.41
C SER A 58 2.50 1.95 3.32
N PHE A 59 1.62 0.96 3.14
CA PHE A 59 1.73 0.02 2.02
C PHE A 59 1.59 0.70 0.66
N ARG A 60 0.64 1.64 0.49
CA ARG A 60 0.52 2.41 -0.75
C ARG A 60 1.79 3.24 -1.03
N ALA A 61 2.36 3.87 -0.02
CA ALA A 61 3.60 4.63 -0.16
C ALA A 61 4.78 3.71 -0.56
N ARG A 62 4.85 2.49 -0.01
CA ARG A 62 5.86 1.50 -0.41
C ARG A 62 5.66 1.01 -1.85
N PHE A 63 4.41 0.79 -2.29
CA PHE A 63 4.09 0.52 -3.69
C PHE A 63 4.55 1.65 -4.61
N GLU A 64 4.33 2.92 -4.25
CA GLU A 64 4.79 4.06 -5.04
C GLU A 64 6.33 4.11 -5.16
N CYS A 65 7.06 3.54 -4.18
CA CYS A 65 8.52 3.48 -4.19
C CYS A 65 9.08 2.28 -4.97
N LEU A 66 8.55 1.07 -4.73
CA LEU A 66 9.11 -0.17 -5.25
C LEU A 66 8.38 -0.68 -6.51
N GLY A 67 7.09 -0.36 -6.62
CA GLY A 67 6.20 -0.89 -7.66
C GLY A 67 5.73 -2.32 -7.40
N GLU A 68 5.88 -2.83 -6.18
CA GLU A 68 5.51 -4.20 -5.79
C GLU A 68 4.00 -4.34 -5.66
N SER A 69 3.34 -5.08 -6.55
CA SER A 69 1.89 -5.20 -6.57
C SER A 69 1.30 -5.80 -5.28
N SER A 70 2.08 -6.60 -4.54
CA SER A 70 1.67 -7.13 -3.23
C SER A 70 1.36 -6.02 -2.22
N ASP A 71 2.10 -4.91 -2.27
CA ASP A 71 1.86 -3.78 -1.38
C ASP A 71 0.51 -3.11 -1.67
N LEU A 72 0.11 -3.08 -2.94
CA LEU A 72 -1.18 -2.55 -3.33
C LEU A 72 -2.32 -3.47 -2.89
N GLU A 73 -2.15 -4.79 -2.99
CA GLU A 73 -3.12 -5.79 -2.52
C GLU A 73 -3.32 -5.72 -1.00
N ASP A 74 -2.23 -5.59 -0.25
CA ASP A 74 -2.24 -5.41 1.21
C ASP A 74 -2.97 -4.11 1.58
N ALA A 75 -2.65 -3.00 0.91
CA ALA A 75 -3.31 -1.72 1.15
C ALA A 75 -4.83 -1.79 0.92
N ILE A 76 -5.27 -2.41 -0.19
CA ILE A 76 -6.69 -2.58 -0.51
C ILE A 76 -7.39 -3.40 0.57
N SER A 77 -6.79 -4.52 0.98
CA SER A 77 -7.35 -5.40 2.00
C SER A 77 -7.55 -4.67 3.34
N LEU A 78 -6.59 -3.83 3.72
CA LEU A 78 -6.67 -3.00 4.92
C LEU A 78 -7.75 -1.92 4.85
N TYR A 79 -7.89 -1.24 3.71
CA TYR A 79 -8.95 -0.25 3.51
C TYR A 79 -10.34 -0.89 3.52
N SER A 80 -10.49 -2.06 2.89
CA SER A 80 -11.74 -2.83 2.95
C SER A 80 -12.08 -3.24 4.38
N HIS A 81 -11.08 -3.67 5.15
CA HIS A 81 -11.30 -4.00 6.55
C HIS A 81 -11.70 -2.76 7.36
N ALA A 82 -11.01 -1.63 7.19
CA ALA A 82 -11.34 -0.37 7.85
C ALA A 82 -12.78 0.10 7.56
N ALA A 83 -13.24 -0.04 6.31
CA ALA A 83 -14.59 0.33 5.89
C ALA A 83 -15.68 -0.64 6.36
N SER A 84 -15.31 -1.86 6.76
CA SER A 84 -16.23 -2.90 7.22
C SER A 84 -16.34 -2.99 8.74
N VAL A 85 -15.46 -2.32 9.49
CA VAL A 85 -15.54 -2.25 10.96
C VAL A 85 -16.60 -1.19 11.32
N PRO A 86 -17.64 -1.55 12.11
CA PRO A 86 -18.75 -0.66 12.45
C PRO A 86 -18.37 0.48 13.39
#